data_AF-A0A935SJ46-F1
#
_entry.id   AF-A0A935SJ46-F1
#
_cell.length_a   1.000
_cell.length_b   1.000
_cell.length_c   1.000
_cell.angle_alpha   90.00
_cell.angle_beta   90.00
_cell.angle_gamma   90.00
#
_symmetry.space_group_name_H-M   'P 1'
#
loop_
_entity.id
_entity.type
_entity.pdbx_description
1 polymer ?
#
loop_
_entity_poly.entity_id
_entity_poly.type
_entity_poly.pdbx_seq_one_letter_code
_entity_poly.pdbx_strand_id
1 'polypeptide(L)'
;MLKAKEQGENAFPTSVAQSLQIINRFLNNFPPEEIKRCTWDLIVYAFGSEDANGLTHLERSNLLFFYEQLNKVCDALVMVDERLMPLFAEEE
;
A
#
# COMPACT_ATOMS: atom_id res chain seq x y z
N MET A 1 30.61 -22.75 -29.23
CA MET A 1 31.08 -21.50 -28.61
C MET A 1 30.27 -20.35 -29.17
N LEU A 2 29.39 -19.77 -28.36
CA LEU A 2 29.04 -18.35 -28.31
C LEU A 2 28.11 -18.20 -27.11
N LYS A 3 28.68 -17.67 -26.02
CA LYS A 3 27.96 -17.24 -24.82
C LYS A 3 27.14 -16.00 -25.18
N ALA A 4 25.88 -15.96 -24.77
CA ALA A 4 25.13 -14.72 -24.64
C ALA A 4 24.22 -14.81 -23.41
N LYS A 5 24.79 -14.34 -22.30
CA LYS A 5 24.17 -13.75 -21.09
C LYS A 5 22.77 -14.24 -20.71
N GLU A 6 22.76 -15.11 -19.71
CA GLU A 6 21.78 -15.04 -18.61
C GLU A 6 21.86 -13.64 -17.97
N GLN A 7 20.95 -12.74 -18.34
CA GLN A 7 20.63 -11.55 -17.56
C GLN A 7 19.11 -11.42 -17.54
N GLY A 8 18.55 -12.13 -16.58
CA GLY A 8 17.16 -12.10 -16.17
C GLY A 8 17.07 -12.65 -14.76
N GLU A 9 18.01 -12.25 -13.89
CA GLU A 9 17.84 -12.34 -12.44
C GLU A 9 16.64 -11.46 -12.08
N ASN A 10 15.42 -12.00 -12.22
CA ASN A 10 14.28 -11.52 -11.44
C ASN A 10 14.54 -11.94 -10.00
N ALA A 11 15.44 -11.22 -9.33
CA ALA A 11 15.65 -11.34 -7.91
C ALA A 11 14.32 -11.02 -7.23
N PHE A 12 13.76 -12.00 -6.51
CA PHE A 12 13.21 -11.78 -5.18
C PHE A 12 13.10 -13.12 -4.45
N PRO A 13 14.00 -13.38 -3.49
CA PRO A 13 13.59 -14.04 -2.27
C PRO A 13 13.83 -13.04 -1.15
N THR A 14 13.02 -11.97 -1.09
CA THR A 14 12.92 -11.21 0.16
C THR A 14 12.41 -12.20 1.20
N SER A 15 13.21 -12.50 2.21
CA SER A 15 12.75 -13.43 3.26
C SER A 15 11.51 -12.86 3.96
N VAL A 16 10.72 -13.71 4.60
CA VAL A 16 9.55 -13.27 5.38
C VAL A 16 9.98 -12.19 6.40
N ALA A 17 11.11 -12.40 7.08
CA ALA A 17 11.69 -11.45 8.02
C ALA A 17 12.04 -10.09 7.37
N GLN A 18 12.66 -10.09 6.18
CA GLN A 18 12.95 -8.83 5.47
C GLN A 18 11.68 -8.12 5.02
N SER A 19 10.65 -8.85 4.60
CA SER A 19 9.36 -8.30 4.21
C SER A 19 8.65 -7.64 5.40
N LEU A 20 8.67 -8.28 6.57
CA LEU A 20 8.12 -7.74 7.81
C LEU A 20 8.88 -6.49 8.28
N GLN A 21 10.21 -6.46 8.17
CA GLN A 21 11.00 -5.26 8.47
C GLN A 21 10.65 -4.08 7.57
N ILE A 22 10.40 -4.33 6.28
CA ILE A 22 9.95 -3.29 5.34
C ILE A 22 8.57 -2.78 5.74
N ILE A 23 7.64 -3.69 6.06
CA ILE A 23 6.28 -3.33 6.50
C ILE A 23 6.33 -2.50 7.79
N ASN A 24 7.09 -2.94 8.80
CA ASN A 24 7.24 -2.21 10.05
C ASN A 24 7.86 -0.82 9.82
N ARG A 25 8.91 -0.71 8.99
CA ARG A 25 9.49 0.59 8.63
C ARG A 25 8.47 1.49 7.93
N PHE A 26 7.68 0.94 7.03
CA PHE A 26 6.63 1.70 6.33
C PHE A 26 5.59 2.23 7.32
N LEU A 27 5.07 1.38 8.21
CA LEU A 27 4.02 1.75 9.17
C LEU A 27 4.48 2.76 10.23
N ASN A 28 5.75 2.71 10.64
CA ASN A 28 6.31 3.73 11.54
C ASN A 28 6.38 5.12 10.91
N ASN A 29 6.57 5.21 9.59
CA ASN A 29 6.60 6.49 8.88
C ASN A 29 5.22 6.94 8.41
N PHE A 30 4.33 5.99 8.16
CA PHE A 30 2.98 6.23 7.63
C PHE A 30 1.97 5.37 8.40
N PRO A 31 1.51 5.85 9.58
CA PRO A 31 0.48 5.16 10.33
C PRO A 31 -0.77 4.94 9.45
N PRO A 32 -1.37 3.74 9.45
CA PRO A 32 -2.53 3.41 8.62
C PRO A 32 -3.66 4.43 8.72
N GLU A 33 -3.89 5.00 9.90
CA GLU A 33 -4.98 5.94 10.10
C GLU A 33 -4.69 7.32 9.51
N GLU A 34 -3.41 7.69 9.42
CA GLU A 34 -2.98 8.87 8.69
C GLU A 34 -3.12 8.68 7.18
N ILE A 35 -2.79 7.48 6.67
CA ILE A 35 -3.00 7.13 5.26
C ILE A 35 -4.50 7.20 4.93
N LYS A 36 -5.37 6.57 5.72
CA LYS A 36 -6.83 6.60 5.51
C LYS A 36 -7.38 8.03 5.56
N ARG A 37 -6.91 8.84 6.51
CA ARG A 37 -7.32 10.25 6.62
C ARG A 37 -6.90 11.06 5.40
N CYS A 38 -5.63 11.00 5.00
CA CYS A 38 -5.14 11.68 3.79
C CYS A 38 -5.93 11.24 2.55
N THR A 39 -6.23 9.95 2.46
CA THR A 39 -7.02 9.36 1.38
C THR A 39 -8.43 9.95 1.34
N TRP A 40 -9.08 10.07 2.50
CA TRP A 40 -10.40 10.69 2.61
C TRP A 40 -10.39 12.19 2.27
N ASP A 41 -9.38 12.93 2.75
CA ASP A 41 -9.24 14.36 2.47
C ASP A 41 -9.06 14.62 0.97
N LEU A 42 -8.32 13.74 0.27
CA LEU A 42 -8.19 13.79 -1.19
C LEU A 42 -9.50 13.49 -1.91
N ILE A 43 -10.36 12.60 -1.41
CA ILE A 43 -11.72 12.40 -1.94
C ILE A 43 -12.53 13.68 -1.76
N VAL A 44 -12.59 14.20 -0.53
CA VAL A 44 -13.38 15.40 -0.23
C VAL A 44 -12.92 16.57 -1.11
N TYR A 45 -11.61 16.73 -1.30
CA TYR A 45 -11.06 17.74 -2.19
C TYR A 45 -11.44 17.48 -3.66
N ALA A 46 -11.26 16.25 -4.16
CA ALA A 46 -11.55 15.89 -5.54
C ALA A 46 -13.04 16.00 -5.90
N PHE A 47 -13.95 15.87 -4.92
CA PHE A 47 -15.40 15.99 -5.12
C PHE A 47 -15.96 17.37 -4.73
N GLY A 48 -15.25 18.12 -3.88
CA GLY A 48 -15.63 19.45 -3.43
C GLY A 48 -14.99 20.60 -4.21
N SER A 49 -14.00 20.33 -5.06
CA SER A 49 -13.34 21.36 -5.89
C SER A 49 -14.24 21.82 -7.04
N GLU A 50 -14.02 23.04 -7.53
CA GLU A 50 -14.73 23.55 -8.71
C GLU A 50 -14.46 22.70 -9.96
N ASP A 51 -13.24 22.15 -10.06
CA ASP A 51 -12.81 21.21 -11.11
C ASP A 51 -13.54 19.86 -11.05
N ALA A 52 -14.08 19.48 -9.88
CA ALA A 52 -14.88 18.27 -9.73
C ALA A 52 -16.10 18.25 -10.64
N ASN A 53 -16.63 19.42 -11.01
CA ASN A 53 -17.74 19.56 -11.95
C ASN A 53 -17.38 19.10 -13.37
N GLY A 54 -16.09 19.05 -13.72
CA GLY A 54 -15.58 18.52 -14.98
C GLY A 54 -15.45 16.98 -14.99
N LEU A 55 -15.48 16.33 -13.83
CA LEU A 55 -15.36 14.88 -13.74
C LEU A 55 -16.66 14.19 -14.17
N THR A 56 -16.52 13.25 -15.09
CA THR A 56 -17.59 12.32 -15.47
C THR A 56 -17.96 11.40 -14.31
N HIS A 57 -19.15 10.79 -14.39
CA HIS A 57 -19.58 9.78 -13.41
C HIS A 57 -18.61 8.59 -13.32
N LEU A 58 -17.98 8.21 -14.42
CA LEU A 58 -17.01 7.12 -14.46
C LEU A 58 -15.73 7.47 -13.70
N GLU A 59 -15.19 8.66 -13.90
CA GLU A 59 -13.98 9.12 -13.20
C GLU A 59 -14.20 9.21 -11.69
N ARG A 60 -15.37 9.73 -11.28
CA ARG A 60 -15.79 9.75 -9.88
C ARG A 60 -15.88 8.33 -9.29
N SER A 61 -16.47 7.39 -10.02
CA SER A 61 -16.57 5.99 -9.59
C SER A 61 -15.19 5.33 -9.48
N ASN A 62 -14.29 5.60 -10.42
CA ASN A 62 -12.93 5.05 -10.42
C ASN A 62 -12.11 5.56 -9.24
N LEU A 63 -12.24 6.85 -8.91
CA LEU A 63 -11.61 7.43 -7.73
C LEU A 63 -12.09 6.72 -6.46
N LEU A 64 -13.41 6.66 -6.25
CA LEU A 64 -13.98 5.97 -5.09
C LEU A 64 -13.53 4.51 -4.99
N PHE A 65 -13.48 3.80 -6.12
CA PHE A 65 -12.99 2.41 -6.16
C PHE A 65 -11.50 2.31 -5.78
N PHE A 66 -10.65 3.17 -6.34
CA PHE A 66 -9.22 3.21 -6.00
C PHE A 66 -9.01 3.42 -4.50
N TYR A 67 -9.75 4.34 -3.91
CA TYR A 67 -9.68 4.63 -2.49
C TYR A 67 -10.19 3.48 -1.60
N GLU A 68 -11.22 2.76 -2.03
CA GLU A 68 -11.67 1.53 -1.36
C GLU A 68 -10.54 0.48 -1.32
N GLN A 69 -9.78 0.33 -2.42
CA GLN A 69 -8.65 -0.61 -2.44
C GLN A 69 -7.52 -0.17 -1.51
N LEU A 70 -7.21 1.12 -1.44
CA LEU A 70 -6.21 1.64 -0.50
C LEU A 70 -6.59 1.37 0.95
N ASN A 71 -7.87 1.55 1.32
CA ASN A 71 -8.35 1.23 2.66
C ASN A 71 -8.15 -0.25 2.99
N LYS A 72 -8.46 -1.17 2.06
CA LYS A 72 -8.24 -2.61 2.23
C LYS A 72 -6.77 -2.95 2.44
N VAL A 73 -5.86 -2.28 1.72
CA VAL A 73 -4.41 -2.45 1.91
C VAL A 73 -3.99 -1.96 3.30
N CYS A 74 -4.49 -0.80 3.75
CA CYS A 74 -4.21 -0.29 5.09
C CYS A 74 -4.69 -1.25 6.19
N ASP A 75 -5.90 -1.79 6.06
CA ASP A 75 -6.44 -2.78 7.00
C ASP A 75 -5.59 -4.06 7.03
N ALA A 76 -5.15 -4.53 5.86
CA ALA A 76 -4.26 -5.68 5.77
C ALA A 76 -2.90 -5.41 6.45
N LEU A 77 -2.35 -4.20 6.30
CA LEU A 77 -1.09 -3.82 6.94
C LEU A 77 -1.20 -3.76 8.48
N VAL A 78 -2.29 -3.20 9.02
CA VAL A 78 -2.59 -3.25 10.47
C VAL A 78 -2.66 -4.69 10.96
N MET A 79 -3.36 -5.56 10.23
CA MET A 79 -3.47 -6.96 10.58
C MET A 79 -2.09 -7.65 10.60
N VAL A 80 -1.19 -7.33 9.67
CA VAL A 80 0.18 -7.84 9.67
C VAL A 80 0.95 -7.35 10.90
N ASP A 81 0.85 -6.06 11.22
CA ASP A 81 1.57 -5.45 12.33
C ASP A 81 1.10 -5.92 13.71
N GLU A 82 -0.20 -6.00 13.94
CA GLU A 82 -0.71 -6.38 15.26
C GLU A 82 -0.74 -7.89 15.49
N ARG A 83 -0.99 -8.68 14.44
CA ARG A 83 -1.27 -10.13 14.58
C ARG A 83 -0.15 -11.03 14.08
N LEU A 84 0.58 -10.61 13.05
CA LEU A 84 1.59 -11.45 12.43
C LEU A 84 2.99 -11.10 12.95
N MET A 85 3.37 -9.83 13.04
CA MET A 85 4.68 -9.40 13.54
C MET A 85 5.08 -10.03 14.89
N PRO A 86 4.20 -10.12 15.92
CA PRO A 86 4.58 -10.74 17.20
C PRO A 86 4.95 -12.23 17.07
N LEU A 87 4.37 -12.95 16.11
CA LEU A 87 4.65 -14.38 15.89
C LEU A 87 6.07 -14.62 15.36
N PHE A 88 6.73 -13.58 14.84
CA PHE A 88 8.11 -13.65 14.34
C PHE A 88 9.11 -12.95 15.27
N ALA A 89 8.64 -12.29 16.33
CA ALA A 89 9.49 -11.66 17.34
C ALA A 89 10.06 -12.68 18.35
N GLU A 90 9.53 -13.90 18.38
CA GLU A 90 9.97 -14.99 19.28
C GLU A 90 11.13 -15.84 18.71
N GLU A 91 11.67 -15.52 17.54
CA GLU A 91 12.88 -16.16 16.99
C GLU A 91 14.18 -15.42 17.40
N GLU A 92 14.43 -15.28 18.71
CA GLU A 92 15.75 -14.90 19.28
C GLU A 92 16.32 -16.00 20.18
#